data_AF-A0AAV3SZH7-F1
#
_entry.id   AF-A0AAV3SZH7-F1
#
_cell.length_a   1.000
_cell.length_b   1.000
_cell.length_c   1.000
_cell.angle_alpha   90.00
_cell.angle_beta   90.00
_cell.angle_gamma   90.00
#
_symmetry.space_group_name_H-M   'P 1'
#
loop_
_entity.id
_entity.type
_entity.pdbx_description
1 polymer ?
#
loop_
_entity_poly.entity_id
_entity_poly.type
_entity_poly.pdbx_seq_one_letter_code
_entity_poly.pdbx_strand_id
1 'polypeptide(L)'
;MTENDRHDSDGERTAPDGGTATAAQRHRETNYLEEEVNLLKPSTEFMRDHLRLIWTGFIIWAVLVFGPVTATALAPDTMTMTIPGGFPLHYFLVAIGAPAGALILSVWYARRRDALDEKYGISHGGDA
;
A
#
# COMPACT_ATOMS: atom_id res chain seq x y z
N MET A 1 7.46 54.70 -27.17
CA MET A 1 7.13 53.44 -27.86
C MET A 1 7.59 52.33 -26.95
N THR A 2 6.66 51.49 -26.49
CA THR A 2 6.89 50.40 -25.54
C THR A 2 6.70 49.10 -26.32
N GLU A 3 7.77 48.34 -26.52
CA GLU A 3 7.71 47.03 -27.17
C GLU A 3 7.03 46.03 -26.24
N ASN A 4 6.09 45.29 -26.81
CA ASN A 4 5.26 44.29 -26.13
C ASN A 4 5.65 42.95 -26.73
N ASP A 5 6.60 42.26 -26.10
CA ASP A 5 6.99 40.90 -26.46
C ASP A 5 5.87 39.94 -26.10
N ARG A 6 4.99 39.68 -27.08
CA ARG A 6 4.04 38.57 -27.05
C ARG A 6 4.74 37.36 -27.61
N HIS A 7 5.09 36.43 -26.74
CA HIS A 7 5.60 35.13 -27.11
C HIS A 7 4.42 34.26 -27.56
N ASP A 8 4.10 34.29 -28.86
CA ASP A 8 3.24 33.27 -29.48
C ASP A 8 3.93 31.92 -29.36
N SER A 9 3.23 30.97 -28.73
CA SER A 9 3.68 29.58 -28.56
C SER A 9 2.75 28.66 -29.35
N ASP A 10 2.76 28.84 -30.68
CA ASP A 10 2.16 27.89 -31.61
C ASP A 10 3.15 26.75 -31.85
N GLY A 11 3.08 25.75 -30.98
CA GLY A 11 3.86 24.54 -31.04
C GLY A 11 3.04 23.32 -30.62
N GLU A 12 1.86 23.14 -31.22
CA GLU A 12 1.07 21.91 -31.15
C GLU A 12 1.90 20.75 -31.72
N ARG A 13 2.76 20.17 -30.87
CA ARG A 13 3.54 18.98 -31.18
C ARG A 13 2.62 17.78 -31.00
N THR A 14 2.09 17.29 -32.12
CA THR A 14 1.40 16.00 -32.21
C THR A 14 2.22 14.91 -31.51
N ALA A 15 1.71 14.42 -30.38
CA ALA A 15 2.33 13.34 -29.63
C ALA A 15 2.13 12.00 -30.38
N PRO A 16 3.19 11.20 -30.59
CA PRO A 16 3.03 9.87 -31.16
C PRO A 16 2.25 8.98 -30.18
N ASP A 17 1.36 8.14 -30.71
CA ASP A 17 0.41 7.28 -29.98
C ASP A 17 1.05 6.09 -29.22
N GLY A 18 2.37 6.15 -29.00
CA GLY A 18 3.10 5.41 -27.98
C GLY A 18 2.76 3.93 -27.91
N GLY A 19 3.13 3.18 -28.95
CA GLY A 19 3.13 1.72 -28.95
C GLY A 19 3.72 1.14 -27.66
N THR A 20 3.17 -0.01 -27.22
CA THR A 20 3.31 -0.62 -25.88
C THR A 20 4.71 -0.49 -25.26
N ALA A 21 4.94 0.63 -24.56
CA ALA A 21 6.14 0.83 -23.79
C ALA A 21 6.12 -0.14 -22.59
N THR A 22 7.15 -0.96 -22.49
CA THR A 22 7.34 -1.87 -21.36
C THR A 22 7.42 -1.06 -20.06
N ALA A 23 6.92 -1.63 -18.96
CA ALA A 23 6.82 -0.96 -17.67
C ALA A 23 8.16 -0.34 -17.21
N ALA A 24 9.28 -0.97 -17.56
CA ALA A 24 10.64 -0.51 -17.26
C ALA A 24 11.05 0.76 -18.05
N GLN A 25 10.50 0.97 -19.25
CA GLN A 25 10.82 2.12 -20.08
C GLN A 25 10.01 3.35 -19.65
N ARG A 26 8.73 3.15 -19.31
CA ARG A 26 7.87 4.20 -18.71
C ARG A 26 8.43 4.73 -17.39
N HIS A 27 8.99 3.86 -16.54
CA HIS A 27 9.59 4.26 -15.25
C HIS A 27 10.77 5.22 -15.37
N ARG A 28 11.48 5.19 -16.51
CA ARG A 28 12.70 5.97 -16.78
C ARG A 28 12.39 7.35 -17.39
N GLU A 29 11.23 7.49 -18.04
CA GLU A 29 10.78 8.72 -18.69
C GLU A 29 9.86 9.58 -17.81
N THR A 30 9.24 9.00 -16.77
CA THR A 30 8.38 9.77 -15.85
C THR A 30 9.18 10.65 -14.89
N ASN A 31 8.97 11.96 -14.97
CA ASN A 31 9.50 12.96 -14.04
C ASN A 31 8.61 13.05 -12.79
N TYR A 32 8.97 12.30 -11.75
CA TYR A 32 8.23 12.20 -10.48
C TYR A 32 8.09 13.52 -9.69
N LEU A 33 8.76 14.60 -10.13
CA LEU A 33 8.74 15.91 -9.47
C LEU A 33 7.74 16.89 -10.10
N GLU A 34 7.35 16.68 -11.37
CA GLU A 34 6.44 17.59 -12.09
C GLU A 34 5.04 17.00 -12.34
N GLU A 35 4.88 15.68 -12.22
CA GLU A 35 3.60 15.03 -12.49
C GLU A 35 2.70 15.07 -11.23
N GLU A 36 1.51 15.66 -11.36
CA GLU A 36 0.52 15.72 -10.29
C GLU A 36 0.13 14.31 -9.82
N VAL A 37 0.65 13.94 -8.64
CA VAL A 37 0.37 12.63 -8.03
C VAL A 37 -1.07 12.61 -7.50
N ASN A 38 -1.97 12.06 -8.30
CA ASN A 38 -3.34 11.82 -7.86
C ASN A 38 -3.35 10.61 -6.89
N LEU A 39 -3.42 10.89 -5.59
CA LEU A 39 -3.43 9.85 -4.53
C LEU A 39 -4.56 8.82 -4.69
N LEU A 40 -5.66 9.21 -5.35
CA LEU A 40 -6.82 8.36 -5.62
C LEU A 40 -6.75 7.63 -6.99
N LYS A 41 -5.80 8.02 -7.86
CA LYS A 41 -5.51 7.40 -9.16
C LYS A 41 -3.99 7.32 -9.37
N PRO A 42 -3.32 6.27 -8.87
CA PRO A 42 -1.88 6.17 -8.97
C PRO A 42 -1.43 6.00 -10.42
N SER A 43 -0.56 6.91 -10.88
CA SER A 43 -0.05 6.95 -12.25
C SER A 43 0.92 5.81 -12.58
N THR A 44 1.66 5.27 -11.59
CA THR A 44 2.65 4.19 -11.78
C THR A 44 2.21 2.82 -11.26
N GLU A 45 2.74 1.76 -11.88
CA GLU A 45 2.43 0.36 -11.53
C GLU A 45 2.94 0.00 -10.12
N PHE A 46 4.11 0.52 -9.72
CA PHE A 46 4.66 0.38 -8.36
C PHE A 46 3.69 0.88 -7.28
N MET A 47 3.16 2.09 -7.45
CA MET A 47 2.26 2.70 -6.46
C MET A 47 0.95 1.91 -6.29
N ARG A 48 0.41 1.35 -7.37
CA ARG A 48 -0.81 0.51 -7.30
C ARG A 48 -0.56 -0.78 -6.54
N ASP A 49 0.57 -1.43 -6.81
CA ASP A 49 0.96 -2.66 -6.11
C ASP A 49 1.27 -2.39 -4.63
N HIS A 50 1.94 -1.28 -4.33
CA HIS A 50 2.22 -0.87 -2.95
C HIS A 50 0.93 -0.56 -2.19
N LEU A 51 0.01 0.20 -2.80
CA LEU A 51 -1.29 0.50 -2.20
C LEU A 51 -2.11 -0.78 -1.96
N ARG A 52 -2.07 -1.74 -2.89
CA ARG A 52 -2.71 -3.06 -2.71
C ARG A 52 -2.09 -3.82 -1.55
N LEU A 53 -0.78 -3.76 -1.36
CA LEU A 53 -0.09 -4.36 -0.22
C LEU A 53 -0.54 -3.73 1.11
N ILE A 54 -0.58 -2.39 1.18
CA ILE A 54 -1.07 -1.66 2.36
C ILE A 54 -2.51 -2.05 2.67
N TRP A 55 -3.40 -2.00 1.68
CA TRP A 55 -4.82 -2.33 1.88
C TRP A 55 -5.02 -3.78 2.33
N THR A 56 -4.24 -4.71 1.78
CA THR A 56 -4.26 -6.11 2.22
C THR A 56 -3.84 -6.23 3.68
N GLY A 57 -2.74 -5.57 4.07
CA GLY A 57 -2.28 -5.52 5.46
C GLY A 57 -3.32 -4.89 6.39
N PHE A 58 -3.94 -3.79 5.97
CA PHE A 58 -4.98 -3.10 6.72
C PHE A 58 -6.21 -3.97 6.97
N ILE A 59 -6.69 -4.71 5.96
CA ILE A 59 -7.82 -5.64 6.12
C ILE A 59 -7.47 -6.74 7.12
N ILE A 60 -6.28 -7.35 7.00
CA ILE A 60 -5.85 -8.40 7.92
C ILE A 60 -5.76 -7.86 9.34
N TRP A 61 -5.14 -6.68 9.52
CA TRP A 61 -5.06 -6.01 10.80
C TRP A 61 -6.45 -5.72 11.39
N ALA A 62 -7.36 -5.19 10.58
CA ALA A 62 -8.71 -4.88 11.03
C ALA A 62 -9.46 -6.14 11.50
N VAL A 63 -9.31 -7.26 10.78
CA VAL A 63 -9.86 -8.55 11.21
C VAL A 63 -9.22 -9.04 12.51
N LEU A 64 -7.90 -8.92 12.66
CA LEU A 64 -7.22 -9.34 13.89
C LEU A 64 -7.66 -8.53 15.13
N VAL A 65 -7.83 -7.21 14.96
CA VAL A 65 -8.14 -6.29 16.07
C VAL A 65 -9.65 -6.23 16.36
N PHE A 66 -10.46 -6.02 15.33
CA PHE A 66 -11.90 -5.88 15.49
C PHE A 66 -12.64 -7.21 15.42
N GLY A 67 -12.08 -8.23 14.76
CA GLY A 67 -12.71 -9.54 14.61
C GLY A 67 -13.15 -10.17 15.94
N PRO A 68 -12.31 -10.24 16.98
CA PRO A 68 -12.74 -10.76 18.28
C PRO A 68 -13.88 -9.95 18.92
N VAL A 69 -13.84 -8.62 18.81
CA VAL A 69 -14.89 -7.74 19.38
C VAL A 69 -16.21 -7.94 18.63
N THR A 70 -16.18 -7.92 17.30
CA THR A 70 -17.35 -8.17 16.46
C THR A 70 -17.89 -9.59 16.64
N ALA A 71 -17.02 -10.59 16.69
CA ALA A 71 -17.41 -11.97 16.94
C ALA A 71 -18.07 -12.14 18.32
N THR A 72 -17.62 -11.40 19.34
CA THR A 72 -18.26 -11.44 20.67
C THR A 72 -19.68 -10.89 20.63
N ALA A 73 -19.94 -9.86 19.82
CA ALA A 73 -21.28 -9.33 19.63
C ALA A 73 -22.20 -10.30 18.84
N LEU A 74 -21.65 -11.03 17.86
CA LEU A 74 -22.41 -11.92 16.99
C LEU A 74 -22.59 -13.34 17.55
N ALA A 75 -21.63 -13.83 18.34
CA ALA A 75 -21.56 -15.19 18.87
C ALA A 75 -21.07 -15.20 20.34
N PRO A 76 -21.82 -14.58 21.27
CA PRO A 76 -21.40 -14.42 22.66
C PRO A 76 -21.14 -15.76 23.37
N ASP A 77 -21.96 -16.79 23.14
CA ASP A 77 -21.80 -18.09 23.80
C ASP A 77 -20.48 -18.78 23.44
N THR A 78 -20.06 -18.67 22.17
CA THR A 78 -18.77 -19.21 21.72
C THR A 78 -17.61 -18.37 22.24
N MET A 79 -17.74 -17.04 22.17
CA MET A 79 -16.67 -16.12 22.53
C MET A 79 -16.47 -15.98 24.05
N THR A 80 -17.44 -16.36 24.86
CA THR A 80 -17.34 -16.40 26.32
C THR A 80 -16.97 -17.79 26.86
N MET A 81 -16.84 -18.80 26.00
CA MET A 81 -16.41 -20.14 26.40
C MET A 81 -15.06 -20.10 27.12
N THR A 82 -14.98 -20.78 28.25
CA THR A 82 -13.77 -20.89 29.05
C THR A 82 -12.74 -21.75 28.32
N ILE A 83 -11.55 -21.18 28.06
CA ILE A 83 -10.43 -21.94 27.50
C ILE A 83 -9.58 -22.57 28.62
N PRO A 84 -8.69 -23.54 28.31
CA PRO A 84 -7.76 -24.08 29.30
C PRO A 84 -6.99 -22.94 29.99
N GLY A 85 -7.07 -22.88 31.32
CA GLY A 85 -6.58 -21.75 32.11
C GLY A 85 -7.67 -20.90 32.76
N GLY A 86 -8.95 -21.14 32.46
CA GLY A 86 -10.07 -20.62 33.26
C GLY A 86 -10.58 -19.23 32.86
N PHE A 87 -10.18 -18.72 31.68
CA PHE A 87 -10.60 -17.40 31.20
C PHE A 87 -11.38 -17.48 29.88
N PRO A 88 -12.29 -16.53 29.61
CA PRO A 88 -13.06 -16.48 28.37
C PRO A 88 -12.19 -16.35 27.10
N LEU A 89 -12.60 -17.03 26.03
CA LEU A 89 -11.92 -17.06 24.73
C LEU A 89 -11.65 -15.66 24.15
N HIS A 90 -12.63 -14.75 24.18
CA HIS A 90 -12.45 -13.41 23.61
C HIS A 90 -11.32 -12.63 24.29
N TYR A 91 -11.12 -12.77 25.61
CA TYR A 91 -9.99 -12.15 26.29
C TYR A 91 -8.65 -12.70 25.80
N PHE A 92 -8.55 -14.00 25.55
CA PHE A 92 -7.36 -14.61 24.96
C PHE A 92 -7.05 -14.04 23.57
N LEU A 93 -8.07 -13.98 22.71
CA LEU A 93 -7.92 -13.53 21.33
C LEU A 93 -7.51 -12.06 21.27
N VAL A 94 -8.06 -11.21 22.13
CA VAL A 94 -7.69 -9.79 22.20
C VAL A 94 -6.31 -9.59 22.83
N ALA A 95 -6.02 -10.25 23.95
CA ALA A 95 -4.79 -10.00 24.72
C ALA A 95 -3.55 -10.65 24.10
N ILE A 96 -3.70 -11.82 23.47
CA ILE A 96 -2.59 -12.59 22.89
C ILE A 96 -2.70 -12.63 21.37
N GLY A 97 -3.88 -12.98 20.86
CA GLY A 97 -4.11 -13.15 19.42
C GLY A 97 -3.83 -11.88 18.62
N ALA A 98 -4.38 -10.74 19.04
CA ALA A 98 -4.20 -9.48 18.31
C ALA A 98 -2.74 -8.96 18.33
N PRO A 99 -2.03 -8.89 19.48
CA PRO A 99 -0.62 -8.51 19.48
C PRO A 99 0.28 -9.49 18.72
N ALA A 100 0.12 -10.80 18.92
CA ALA A 100 0.91 -11.81 18.20
C ALA A 100 0.65 -11.75 16.69
N GLY A 101 -0.62 -11.61 16.30
CA GLY A 101 -1.03 -11.44 14.91
C GLY A 101 -0.43 -10.18 14.28
N ALA A 102 -0.38 -9.06 15.01
CA ALA A 102 0.26 -7.84 14.55
C ALA A 102 1.77 -7.99 14.32
N LEU A 103 2.47 -8.72 15.21
CA LEU A 103 3.88 -9.03 15.03
C LEU A 103 4.13 -9.88 13.78
N ILE A 104 3.34 -10.94 13.60
CA ILE A 104 3.43 -11.80 12.41
C ILE A 104 3.14 -10.99 11.15
N LEU A 105 2.11 -10.15 11.18
CA LEU A 105 1.73 -9.28 10.07
C LEU A 105 2.84 -8.28 9.72
N SER A 106 3.54 -7.74 10.72
CA SER A 106 4.66 -6.82 10.53
C SER A 106 5.83 -7.52 9.81
N VAL A 107 6.18 -8.72 10.26
CA VAL A 107 7.24 -9.53 9.62
C VAL A 107 6.85 -9.91 8.18
N TRP A 108 5.60 -10.30 7.95
CA TRP A 108 5.09 -10.58 6.61
C TRP A 108 5.12 -9.34 5.71
N TYR A 109 4.68 -8.20 6.23
CA TYR A 109 4.63 -6.93 5.48
C TYR A 109 6.03 -6.49 5.06
N ALA A 110 7.01 -6.56 5.97
CA ALA A 110 8.40 -6.25 5.66
C ALA A 110 8.92 -7.09 4.47
N ARG A 111 8.77 -8.41 4.53
CA ARG A 111 9.18 -9.30 3.42
C ARG A 111 8.46 -9.01 2.11
N ARG A 112 7.17 -8.67 2.16
CA ARG A 112 6.39 -8.35 0.96
C ARG A 112 6.74 -7.00 0.38
N ARG A 113 7.10 -6.04 1.22
CA ARG A 113 7.61 -4.74 0.80
C ARG A 113 8.97 -4.90 0.14
N ASP A 114 9.90 -5.65 0.73
CA ASP A 114 11.22 -5.90 0.15
C ASP A 114 11.11 -6.58 -1.22
N ALA A 115 10.26 -7.60 -1.35
CA ALA A 115 10.02 -8.27 -2.63
C ALA A 115 9.36 -7.36 -3.68
N LEU A 116 8.56 -6.38 -3.24
CA LEU A 116 7.96 -5.39 -4.12
C LEU A 116 9.02 -4.40 -4.62
N ASP A 117 9.89 -3.94 -3.73
CA ASP A 117 11.00 -3.05 -4.07
C ASP A 117 11.97 -3.74 -5.06
N GLU A 118 12.30 -5.02 -4.84
CA GLU A 118 13.11 -5.83 -5.75
C GLU A 118 12.47 -5.97 -7.15
N LYS A 119 11.15 -6.24 -7.21
CA LYS A 119 10.41 -6.36 -8.48
C LYS A 119 10.56 -5.13 -9.37
N TYR A 120 10.64 -3.94 -8.78
CA TYR A 120 10.75 -2.67 -9.49
C TYR A 120 12.18 -2.11 -9.52
N GLY A 121 13.17 -2.88 -9.05
CA GLY A 121 14.59 -2.50 -9.08
C GLY A 121 14.93 -1.33 -8.15
N ILE A 122 14.16 -1.12 -7.09
CA ILE A 122 14.37 -0.03 -6.12
C ILE A 122 15.44 -0.50 -5.13
N SER A 123 16.68 -0.06 -5.32
CA SER A 123 17.74 -0.28 -4.34
C SER A 123 17.71 0.83 -3.29
N HIS A 124 17.72 0.44 -2.01
CA HIS A 124 17.98 1.35 -0.89
C HIS A 124 19.45 1.26 -0.48
N GLY A 125 20.34 1.16 -1.48
CA GLY A 125 21.79 1.18 -1.28
C GLY A 125 22.26 2.62 -1.24
N GLY A 126 22.57 3.12 -0.05
CA GLY A 126 23.57 4.18 0.04
C GLY A 126 24.89 3.57 -0.39
N ASP A 127 25.47 4.10 -1.47
CA ASP A 127 26.86 3.87 -1.81
C ASP A 127 27.72 4.15 -0.55
N ALA A 128 28.44 3.13 -0.10
CA ALA A 128 29.49 3.22 0.92
C ALA A 128 30.73 2.49 0.39
#